data_AF-A0A1H7C137-F1
#
_entry.id   AF-A0A1H7C137-F1
#
_cell.length_a   1.000
_cell.length_b   1.000
_cell.length_c   1.000
_cell.angle_alpha   90.00
_cell.angle_beta   90.00
_cell.angle_gamma   90.00
#
_symmetry.space_group_name_H-M   'P 1'
#
loop_
_entity.id
_entity.type
_entity.pdbx_description
1 polymer ?
#
loop_
_entity_poly.entity_id
_entity_poly.type
_entity_poly.pdbx_seq_one_letter_code
_entity_poly.pdbx_strand_id
1 'polypeptide(L)'
;MDEVITRMAALLARVLEEPSLAHETTADTNLLMDIGIDSLHMITFLLAVEEEFDVEIDFESLDAVHLESVKAFCHFALDPDGQ
;
A
#
# COMPACT_ATOMS: atom_id res chain seq x y z
N MET A 1 -2.67 -13.59 3.55
CA MET A 1 -2.61 -12.35 2.75
C MET A 1 -3.90 -11.53 2.88
N ASP A 2 -5.09 -12.15 2.94
CA ASP A 2 -6.36 -11.42 3.05
C ASP A 2 -6.46 -10.45 4.25
N GLU A 3 -5.97 -10.87 5.43
CA GLU A 3 -5.93 -10.02 6.62
C GLU A 3 -5.01 -8.79 6.43
N VAL A 4 -3.86 -9.00 5.79
CA VAL A 4 -2.91 -7.93 5.45
C VAL A 4 -3.55 -6.93 4.49
N ILE A 5 -4.22 -7.42 3.43
CA ILE A 5 -4.90 -6.56 2.46
C ILE A 5 -5.99 -5.74 3.14
N THR A 6 -6.73 -6.33 4.06
CA THR A 6 -7.77 -5.62 4.83
C THR A 6 -7.16 -4.50 5.68
N ARG A 7 -6.04 -4.76 6.36
CA ARG A 7 -5.31 -3.72 7.11
C ARG A 7 -4.77 -2.64 6.19
N MET A 8 -4.23 -3.03 5.03
CA MET A 8 -3.70 -2.10 4.02
C MET A 8 -4.78 -1.18 3.46
N ALA A 9 -5.96 -1.73 3.15
CA ALA A 9 -7.13 -0.97 2.70
C ALA A 9 -7.58 0.03 3.76
N ALA A 10 -7.62 -0.36 5.03
CA ALA A 10 -7.96 0.55 6.13
C ALA A 10 -6.92 1.66 6.32
N LEU A 11 -5.64 1.35 6.12
CA LEU A 11 -4.54 2.32 6.13
C LEU A 11 -4.67 3.34 4.99
N LEU A 12 -4.87 2.86 3.76
CA LEU A 12 -5.10 3.71 2.58
C LEU A 12 -6.28 4.64 2.80
N ALA A 13 -7.41 4.10 3.28
CA ALA A 13 -8.61 4.88 3.59
C ALA A 13 -8.36 5.99 4.61
N ARG A 14 -7.47 5.76 5.59
CA ARG A 14 -7.10 6.78 6.58
C ARG A 14 -6.13 7.82 6.03
N VAL A 15 -5.14 7.40 5.24
CA VAL A 15 -4.11 8.29 4.67
C VAL A 15 -4.70 9.20 3.60
N LEU A 16 -5.62 8.67 2.79
CA LEU A 16 -6.29 9.40 1.70
C LEU A 16 -7.56 10.10 2.16
N GLU A 17 -7.91 9.99 3.45
CA GLU A 17 -9.14 10.54 4.03
C GLU A 17 -10.44 10.03 3.35
N GLU A 18 -10.37 8.88 2.67
CA GLU A 18 -11.46 8.27 1.90
C GLU A 18 -11.91 6.94 2.53
N PRO A 19 -12.91 6.94 3.44
CA PRO A 19 -13.34 5.75 4.18
C PRO A 19 -13.97 4.65 3.30
N SER A 20 -14.44 4.99 2.11
CA SER A 20 -14.94 4.07 1.09
C SER A 20 -13.87 3.06 0.66
N LEU A 21 -12.61 3.50 0.56
CA LEU A 21 -11.49 2.66 0.13
C LEU A 21 -11.29 1.44 1.02
N ALA A 22 -11.65 1.51 2.31
CA ALA A 22 -11.52 0.36 3.21
C ALA A 22 -12.37 -0.85 2.78
N HIS A 23 -13.44 -0.63 2.00
CA HIS A 23 -14.33 -1.67 1.51
C HIS A 23 -14.18 -1.94 -0.01
N GLU A 24 -13.75 -0.94 -0.78
CA GLU A 24 -13.58 -1.05 -2.23
C GLU A 24 -12.21 -1.59 -2.62
N THR A 25 -11.20 -1.42 -1.76
CA THR A 25 -9.84 -1.88 -2.02
C THR A 25 -9.74 -3.39 -1.87
N THR A 26 -9.22 -4.04 -2.90
CA THR A 26 -8.99 -5.49 -2.98
C THR A 26 -7.53 -5.79 -3.30
N ALA A 27 -7.16 -7.07 -3.33
CA ALA A 27 -5.80 -7.52 -3.66
C ALA A 27 -5.30 -6.98 -5.01
N ASP A 28 -6.21 -6.90 -5.98
CA ASP A 28 -5.94 -6.55 -7.38
C ASP A 28 -6.15 -5.06 -7.68
N THR A 29 -6.58 -4.27 -6.68
CA THR A 29 -6.81 -2.83 -6.85
C THR A 29 -5.50 -2.09 -7.13
N ASN A 30 -5.48 -1.29 -8.19
CA ASN A 30 -4.30 -0.56 -8.63
C ASN A 30 -4.14 0.76 -7.86
N LEU A 31 -3.00 0.95 -7.19
CA LEU A 31 -2.76 2.12 -6.36
C LEU A 31 -2.57 3.40 -7.19
N LEU A 32 -2.09 3.28 -8.42
CA LEU A 32 -1.86 4.42 -9.31
C LEU A 32 -3.10 4.79 -10.13
N MET A 33 -3.84 3.81 -10.64
CA MET A 33 -4.97 4.04 -11.54
C MET A 33 -6.32 4.09 -10.82
N ASP A 34 -6.58 3.15 -9.89
CA ASP A 34 -7.89 3.07 -9.22
C ASP A 34 -7.93 4.01 -8.02
N ILE A 35 -6.89 3.99 -7.20
CA ILE A 35 -6.78 4.85 -6.02
C ILE A 35 -6.31 6.26 -6.40
N GLY A 36 -5.42 6.37 -7.41
CA GLY A 36 -4.88 7.66 -7.84
C GLY A 36 -3.87 8.24 -6.86
N ILE A 37 -3.08 7.40 -6.18
CA ILE A 37 -2.10 7.86 -5.19
C ILE A 37 -1.06 8.80 -5.84
N ASP A 38 -0.90 9.99 -5.27
CA ASP A 38 0.15 10.94 -5.66
C ASP A 38 1.40 10.80 -4.79
N SER A 39 2.47 11.49 -5.16
CA SER A 39 3.77 11.37 -4.49
C SER A 39 3.74 11.73 -3.00
N LEU A 40 2.88 12.66 -2.58
CA LEU A 40 2.77 13.05 -1.19
C LEU A 40 2.00 12.02 -0.37
N HIS A 41 0.85 11.58 -0.88
CA HIS A 41 0.10 10.50 -0.27
C HIS A 41 0.91 9.21 -0.22
N MET A 42 1.73 8.94 -1.24
CA MET A 42 2.64 7.80 -1.27
C MET A 42 3.61 7.84 -0.10
N ILE A 43 4.37 8.94 0.09
CA ILE A 43 5.31 9.04 1.22
C ILE A 43 4.60 8.85 2.57
N THR A 44 3.44 9.48 2.73
CA THR A 44 2.65 9.40 3.97
C THR A 44 2.13 7.97 4.22
N PHE A 45 1.73 7.30 3.14
CA PHE A 45 1.27 5.91 3.18
C PHE A 45 2.38 4.95 3.57
N LEU A 46 3.56 5.10 2.97
CA LEU A 46 4.73 4.27 3.28
C LEU A 46 5.10 4.37 4.76
N LEU A 47 5.23 5.59 5.28
CA LEU A 47 5.52 5.81 6.71
C LEU A 47 4.47 5.16 7.61
N ALA A 48 3.19 5.27 7.26
CA ALA A 48 2.11 4.67 8.04
C ALA A 48 2.14 3.13 7.97
N VAL A 49 2.60 2.55 6.87
CA VAL A 49 2.79 1.09 6.73
C VAL A 49 3.98 0.64 7.57
N GLU A 50 5.10 1.36 7.53
CA GLU A 50 6.28 1.07 8.37
C GLU A 50 5.91 1.05 9.86
N GLU A 51 5.17 2.05 10.33
CA GLU A 51 4.71 2.13 11.73
C GLU A 51 3.70 1.02 12.10
N GLU A 52 2.78 0.66 11.20
CA GLU A 52 1.70 -0.30 11.49
C GLU A 52 2.14 -1.78 11.40
N PHE A 53 3.14 -2.05 10.56
CA PHE A 53 3.66 -3.40 10.32
C PHE A 53 5.06 -3.62 10.89
N ASP A 54 5.71 -2.59 11.45
CA ASP A 54 7.07 -2.63 11.99
C ASP A 54 8.09 -3.10 10.94
N VAL A 55 7.97 -2.53 9.73
CA VAL A 55 8.82 -2.83 8.56
C VAL A 55 9.59 -1.59 8.11
N GLU A 56 10.65 -1.79 7.32
CA GLU A 56 11.41 -0.73 6.67
C GLU A 56 11.23 -0.85 5.16
N ILE A 57 10.64 0.16 4.53
CA ILE A 57 10.33 0.13 3.10
C ILE A 57 11.39 0.92 2.34
N ASP A 58 12.05 0.25 1.40
CA ASP A 58 13.02 0.90 0.52
C ASP A 58 12.30 1.76 -0.54
N PHE A 59 12.15 3.05 -0.26
CA PHE A 59 11.57 4.00 -1.21
C PHE A 59 12.36 4.11 -2.52
N GLU A 60 13.69 3.91 -2.49
CA GLU A 60 14.52 4.02 -3.69
C GLU A 60 14.28 2.87 -4.67
N SER A 61 13.89 1.69 -4.14
CA SER A 61 13.51 0.51 -4.93
C SER A 61 12.02 0.48 -5.28
N LEU A 62 11.21 1.42 -4.80
CA LEU A 62 9.78 1.48 -5.11
C LEU A 62 9.58 1.94 -6.56
N ASP A 63 8.81 1.16 -7.31
CA ASP A 63 8.60 1.36 -8.74
C ASP A 63 7.12 1.17 -9.07
N ALA A 64 6.70 1.60 -10.26
CA ALA A 64 5.31 1.51 -10.68
C ALA A 64 4.75 0.07 -10.63
N VAL A 65 5.60 -0.94 -10.89
CA VAL A 65 5.23 -2.37 -10.83
C VAL A 65 4.79 -2.80 -9.43
N HIS A 66 5.38 -2.22 -8.38
CA HIS A 66 5.00 -2.49 -7.00
C HIS A 66 3.66 -1.85 -6.63
N LEU A 67 3.22 -0.85 -7.40
CA LEU A 67 1.98 -0.09 -7.18
C LEU A 67 0.84 -0.54 -8.10
N GLU A 68 1.08 -1.49 -9.01
CA GLU A 68 0.05 -1.99 -9.92
C GLU A 68 -1.08 -2.74 -9.22
N SER A 69 -0.82 -3.27 -8.02
CA SER A 69 -1.83 -3.89 -7.17
C SER A 69 -1.46 -3.77 -5.68
N VAL A 70 -2.46 -3.74 -4.80
CA VAL A 70 -2.24 -3.78 -3.35
C VAL A 70 -1.43 -5.02 -2.94
N LYS A 71 -1.67 -6.15 -3.59
CA LYS A 71 -0.92 -7.37 -3.35
C LYS A 71 0.57 -7.23 -3.72
N ALA A 72 0.88 -6.63 -4.86
CA ALA A 72 2.27 -6.39 -5.27
C ALA A 72 2.97 -5.47 -4.26
N PHE A 73 2.29 -4.42 -3.82
CA PHE A 73 2.81 -3.51 -2.80
C PHE A 73 3.06 -4.24 -1.47
N CYS A 74 2.10 -5.06 -1.02
CA CYS A 74 2.27 -5.84 0.21
C CYS A 74 3.43 -6.81 0.13
N HIS A 75 3.66 -7.45 -1.03
CA HIS A 75 4.82 -8.30 -1.23
C HIS A 75 6.12 -7.52 -1.12
N PHE A 76 6.20 -6.37 -1.79
CA PHE A 76 7.36 -5.50 -1.72
C PHE A 76 7.65 -5.00 -0.30
N ALA A 77 6.61 -4.54 0.42
CA ALA A 77 6.75 -3.91 1.72
C ALA A 77 6.95 -4.88 2.88
N LEU A 78 6.40 -6.10 2.80
CA LEU A 78 6.40 -7.06 3.93
C LEU A 78 7.31 -8.27 3.70
N ASP A 79 7.78 -8.49 2.48
CA ASP A 79 8.69 -9.59 2.13
C ASP A 79 9.81 -9.10 1.19
N PRO A 80 10.65 -8.14 1.63
CA PRO A 80 11.70 -7.57 0.78
C PRO A 80 12.83 -8.58 0.45
N ASP A 81 13.01 -9.63 1.27
CA ASP A 81 14.02 -10.68 1.07
C ASP A 81 13.56 -11.79 0.08
N GLY A 82 12.31 -11.73 -0.41
CA GLY A 82 11.68 -12.76 -1.24
C GLY A 82 11.87 -12.62 -2.76
N GLN A 83 12.65 -11.64 -3.23
CA GLN A 83 12.88 -11.34 -4.66
C GLN A 83 14.26 -11.81 -5.15
#